data_AF-J1QN11-F1
#
_entry.id   AF-J1QN11-F1
#
_cell.length_a   1.000
_cell.length_b   1.000
_cell.length_c   1.000
_cell.angle_alpha   90.00
_cell.angle_beta   90.00
_cell.angle_gamma   90.00
#
_symmetry.space_group_name_H-M   'P 1'
#
loop_
_entity.id
_entity.type
_entity.pdbx_description
1 polymer ?
#
loop_
_entity_poly.entity_id
_entity_poly.type
_entity_poly.pdbx_seq_one_letter_code
_entity_poly.pdbx_strand_id
1 'polypeptide(L)'
;MDLKEKLFDFCKKKKFRQKGPLSVALVVTQHAKKLGIPLNPDSLLTEKGGQVLGLGKSAVQSILKRHGIERVLAAEGGRTSRGSIGNMRDYIDFLNSLNGLTNEELQSIELFWVERVHEFFAGKPFKIRLDSSRSLRTLVRDVIAQAEERQKNSPGMQYAGAVLQHFVGAKLDCALGAGMFEHNSFSTSDAQSGRVGDFLIGDVAIHVTTAPGEAVIRRCKDNLDDGYRPIIVTNQRGLSAAEVLAENAGLGERIDVFEVEQFVALNLYEIGKFASEGRRVAVNDLVDRYNQIVDEVETDPSLKLEVRR
;
A
#
# COMPACT_ATOMS: atom_id res chain seq x y z
N MET A 1 24.40 18.37 -12.89
CA MET A 1 23.10 17.73 -12.57
C MET A 1 23.20 16.29 -13.02
N ASP A 2 23.07 15.37 -12.07
CA ASP A 2 23.12 13.93 -12.31
C ASP A 2 21.93 13.48 -13.19
N LEU A 3 22.08 12.37 -13.91
CA LEU A 3 21.03 11.83 -14.79
C LEU A 3 19.74 11.57 -14.01
N LYS A 4 19.84 11.08 -12.77
CA LYS A 4 18.68 10.84 -11.89
C LYS A 4 17.97 12.13 -11.54
N GLU A 5 18.71 13.20 -11.23
CA GLU A 5 18.14 14.52 -10.94
C GLU A 5 17.41 15.10 -12.15
N LYS A 6 18.01 15.00 -13.36
CA LYS A 6 17.37 15.45 -14.61
C LYS A 6 16.06 14.70 -14.88
N LEU A 7 16.02 13.39 -14.63
CA LEU A 7 14.82 12.56 -14.76
C LEU A 7 13.72 12.96 -13.76
N PHE A 8 14.08 13.23 -12.50
CA PHE A 8 13.13 13.73 -11.50
C PHE A 8 12.55 15.09 -11.90
N ASP A 9 13.39 16.01 -12.37
CA ASP A 9 13.00 17.32 -12.84
C ASP A 9 12.02 17.24 -14.01
N PHE A 10 12.34 16.39 -15.00
CA PHE A 10 11.46 16.11 -16.12
C PHE A 10 10.11 15.56 -15.64
N CYS A 11 10.14 14.55 -14.76
CA CYS A 11 8.96 13.91 -14.22
C CYS A 11 8.04 14.92 -13.51
N LYS A 12 8.61 15.83 -12.72
CA LYS A 12 7.89 16.91 -12.02
C LYS A 12 7.30 17.91 -13.00
N LYS A 13 8.10 18.44 -13.94
CA LYS A 13 7.68 19.48 -14.91
C LYS A 13 6.61 18.98 -15.87
N LYS A 14 6.76 17.76 -16.39
CA LYS A 14 5.85 17.15 -17.38
C LYS A 14 4.77 16.26 -16.77
N LYS A 15 4.72 16.15 -15.43
CA LYS A 15 3.72 15.37 -14.67
C LYS A 15 3.67 13.88 -15.04
N PHE A 16 4.83 13.24 -15.21
CA PHE A 16 4.97 11.81 -15.53
C PHE A 16 4.74 10.88 -14.32
N ARG A 17 3.60 11.03 -13.66
CA ARG A 17 3.24 10.28 -12.43
C ARG A 17 2.06 9.34 -12.59
N GLN A 18 1.35 9.43 -13.71
CA GLN A 18 0.12 8.69 -13.96
C GLN A 18 0.37 7.52 -14.92
N LYS A 19 -0.52 6.52 -14.89
CA LYS A 19 -0.43 5.30 -15.72
C LYS A 19 -0.15 5.55 -17.20
N GLY A 20 -0.69 6.62 -17.79
CA GLY A 20 -0.51 6.98 -19.21
C GLY A 20 0.93 7.43 -19.52
N PRO A 21 1.40 8.55 -18.95
CA PRO A 21 2.78 8.99 -19.09
C PRO A 21 3.83 7.92 -18.73
N LEU A 22 3.61 7.14 -17.66
CA LEU A 22 4.51 6.05 -17.28
C LEU A 22 4.57 4.95 -18.34
N SER A 23 3.42 4.59 -18.94
CA SER A 23 3.39 3.63 -20.05
C SER A 23 4.16 4.13 -21.27
N VAL A 24 4.05 5.42 -21.58
CA VAL A 24 4.79 6.07 -22.67
C VAL A 24 6.30 6.02 -22.40
N ALA A 25 6.72 6.43 -21.20
CA ALA A 25 8.13 6.46 -20.85
C ALA A 25 8.81 5.09 -20.96
N LEU A 26 8.15 4.03 -20.48
CA LEU A 26 8.66 2.65 -20.60
C LEU A 26 8.84 2.23 -22.06
N VAL A 27 7.81 2.45 -22.90
CA VAL A 27 7.84 2.02 -24.30
C VAL A 27 8.82 2.84 -25.13
N VAL A 28 8.88 4.16 -24.95
CA VAL A 28 9.83 5.02 -25.66
C VAL A 28 11.27 4.70 -25.24
N THR A 29 11.52 4.37 -23.97
CA THR A 29 12.85 3.92 -23.53
C THR A 29 13.26 2.60 -24.19
N GLN A 30 12.32 1.68 -24.47
CA GLN A 30 12.63 0.49 -25.28
C GLN A 30 12.99 0.83 -26.72
N HIS A 31 12.31 1.81 -27.31
CA HIS A 31 12.65 2.27 -28.66
C HIS A 31 14.03 2.91 -28.69
N ALA A 32 14.38 3.73 -27.70
CA ALA A 32 15.73 4.31 -27.56
C ALA A 32 16.80 3.20 -27.47
N LYS A 33 16.56 2.15 -26.70
CA LYS A 33 17.48 1.00 -26.59
C LYS A 33 17.66 0.23 -27.91
N LYS A 34 16.63 0.18 -28.74
CA LYS A 34 16.64 -0.59 -30.00
C LYS A 34 17.17 0.21 -31.19
N LEU A 35 16.78 1.47 -31.28
CA LEU A 35 17.05 2.35 -32.43
C LEU A 35 18.26 3.26 -32.18
N GLY A 36 18.68 3.41 -30.92
CA GLY A 36 19.66 4.41 -30.52
C GLY A 36 19.05 5.80 -30.35
N ILE A 37 19.89 6.75 -29.97
CA ILE A 37 19.58 8.17 -29.82
C ILE A 37 20.47 8.96 -30.79
N PRO A 38 19.96 10.02 -31.46
CA PRO A 38 18.65 10.65 -31.26
C PRO A 38 17.48 9.88 -31.88
N LEU A 39 16.33 9.93 -31.22
CA LEU A 39 15.07 9.41 -31.75
C LEU A 39 14.35 10.48 -32.58
N ASN A 40 13.76 10.08 -33.70
CA ASN A 40 12.83 10.92 -34.46
C ASN A 40 11.38 10.68 -33.96
N PRO A 41 10.69 11.70 -33.39
CA PRO A 41 9.31 11.53 -32.90
C PRO A 41 8.32 10.99 -33.94
N ASP A 42 8.45 11.39 -35.20
CA ASP A 42 7.51 10.99 -36.25
C ASP A 42 7.69 9.52 -36.66
N SER A 43 8.89 8.95 -36.46
CA SER A 43 9.15 7.52 -36.66
C SER A 43 8.52 6.64 -35.59
N LEU A 44 8.08 7.22 -34.47
CA LEU A 44 7.42 6.52 -33.37
C LEU A 44 5.90 6.73 -33.35
N LEU A 45 5.32 7.08 -34.49
CA LEU A 45 3.87 7.07 -34.71
C LEU A 45 3.47 5.84 -35.53
N THR A 46 2.24 5.36 -35.35
CA THR A 46 1.66 4.34 -36.27
C THR A 46 1.39 4.94 -37.65
N GLU A 47 1.20 4.11 -38.67
CA GLU A 47 0.97 4.56 -40.06
C GLU A 47 -0.17 5.59 -40.20
N LYS A 48 -1.21 5.50 -39.35
CA LYS A 48 -2.34 6.44 -39.34
C LYS A 48 -2.09 7.70 -38.48
N GLY A 49 -0.90 7.85 -37.90
CA GLY A 49 -0.48 9.00 -37.07
C GLY A 49 -1.19 9.16 -35.72
N GLY A 50 -2.24 8.38 -35.45
CA GLY A 50 -3.12 8.57 -34.30
C GLY A 50 -2.64 7.94 -32.98
N GLN A 51 -1.55 7.18 -32.99
CA GLN A 51 -1.03 6.48 -31.81
C GLN A 51 0.49 6.38 -31.82
N VAL A 52 1.07 6.25 -30.61
CA VAL A 52 2.49 5.94 -30.43
C VAL A 52 2.75 4.49 -30.83
N LEU A 53 3.76 4.27 -31.66
CA LEU A 53 4.17 2.96 -32.17
C LEU A 53 4.54 2.02 -31.02
N GLY A 54 3.95 0.82 -31.02
CA GLY A 54 4.22 -0.21 -30.01
C GLY A 54 3.63 0.07 -28.62
N LEU A 55 2.96 1.22 -28.40
CA LEU A 55 2.31 1.52 -27.13
C LEU A 55 1.03 0.69 -26.97
N GLY A 56 1.01 -0.18 -25.96
CA GLY A 56 -0.14 -1.03 -25.65
C GLY A 56 0.09 -1.91 -24.44
N LYS A 57 -1.00 -2.49 -23.90
CA LYS A 57 -0.97 -3.29 -22.67
C LYS A 57 0.10 -4.38 -22.72
N SER A 58 0.16 -5.16 -23.80
CA SER A 58 1.09 -6.28 -23.94
C SER A 58 2.56 -5.82 -23.91
N ALA A 59 2.88 -4.71 -24.57
CA ALA A 59 4.24 -4.16 -24.59
C ALA A 59 4.66 -3.64 -23.20
N VAL A 60 3.79 -2.85 -22.56
CA VAL A 60 4.03 -2.35 -21.19
C VAL A 60 4.19 -3.51 -20.21
N GLN A 61 3.29 -4.50 -20.26
CA GLN A 61 3.36 -5.64 -19.33
C GLN A 61 4.60 -6.51 -19.58
N SER A 62 5.05 -6.65 -20.83
CA SER A 62 6.27 -7.38 -21.14
C SER A 62 7.49 -6.73 -20.50
N ILE A 63 7.59 -5.39 -20.53
CA ILE A 63 8.66 -4.65 -19.86
C ILE A 63 8.57 -4.87 -18.35
N LEU A 64 7.41 -4.63 -17.75
CA LEU A 64 7.17 -4.76 -16.31
C LEU A 64 7.46 -6.17 -15.79
N LYS A 65 7.08 -7.21 -16.53
CA LYS A 65 7.33 -8.61 -16.15
C LYS A 65 8.82 -8.95 -16.07
N ARG A 66 9.68 -8.33 -16.90
CA ARG A 66 11.14 -8.50 -16.81
C ARG A 66 11.72 -7.95 -15.50
N HIS A 67 10.99 -7.05 -14.84
CA HIS A 67 11.35 -6.46 -13.55
C HIS A 67 10.51 -7.03 -12.39
N GLY A 68 9.87 -8.18 -12.58
CA GLY A 68 9.10 -8.86 -11.53
C GLY A 68 7.72 -8.27 -11.23
N ILE A 69 7.21 -7.33 -12.05
CA ILE A 69 5.91 -6.69 -11.82
C ILE A 69 4.83 -7.41 -12.65
N GLU A 70 3.97 -8.19 -11.97
CA GLU A 70 2.84 -8.88 -12.61
C GLU A 70 1.57 -8.01 -12.71
N ARG A 71 1.47 -6.95 -11.90
CA ARG A 71 0.32 -6.04 -11.85
C ARG A 71 0.17 -5.27 -13.16
N VAL A 72 -1.08 -5.09 -13.60
CA VAL A 72 -1.41 -4.32 -14.82
C VAL A 72 -1.38 -2.81 -14.55
N LEU A 73 -0.46 -2.09 -15.22
CA LEU A 73 -0.31 -0.63 -15.08
C LEU A 73 -1.47 0.14 -15.71
N ALA A 74 -1.82 -0.21 -16.95
CA ALA A 74 -2.95 0.37 -17.68
C ALA A 74 -3.60 -0.68 -18.59
N ALA A 75 -4.92 -0.85 -18.47
CA ALA A 75 -5.67 -1.82 -19.28
C ALA A 75 -5.54 -1.59 -20.80
N GLU A 76 -5.42 -0.33 -21.21
CA GLU A 76 -5.19 0.06 -22.61
C GLU A 76 -3.70 0.34 -22.93
N GLY A 77 -2.80 0.19 -21.96
CA GLY A 77 -1.38 0.53 -22.13
C GLY A 77 -1.10 2.01 -22.40
N GLY A 78 -2.00 2.91 -22.02
CA GLY A 78 -1.82 4.35 -22.23
C GLY A 78 -2.19 4.86 -23.63
N ARG A 79 -2.94 4.09 -24.44
CA ARG A 79 -3.33 4.40 -25.83
C ARG A 79 -4.37 5.52 -26.01
N THR A 80 -4.30 6.61 -25.24
CA THR A 80 -5.12 7.79 -25.51
C THR A 80 -4.43 8.69 -26.54
N SER A 81 -5.03 8.88 -27.72
CA SER A 81 -4.37 9.50 -28.89
C SER A 81 -3.76 10.88 -28.59
N ARG A 82 -4.54 11.83 -28.07
CA ARG A 82 -4.04 13.21 -27.82
C ARG A 82 -3.02 13.29 -26.68
N GLY A 83 -3.23 12.55 -25.59
CA GLY A 83 -2.37 12.63 -24.41
C GLY A 83 -1.05 11.87 -24.56
N SER A 84 -1.09 10.66 -25.15
CA SER A 84 0.11 9.82 -25.27
C SER A 84 1.13 10.34 -26.28
N ILE A 85 0.67 10.94 -27.39
CA ILE A 85 1.54 11.53 -28.41
C ILE A 85 2.28 12.75 -27.84
N GLY A 86 1.57 13.62 -27.10
CA GLY A 86 2.19 14.77 -26.44
C GLY A 86 3.28 14.35 -25.45
N ASN A 87 2.97 13.39 -24.58
CA ASN A 87 3.95 12.82 -23.64
C ASN A 87 5.14 12.19 -24.37
N MET A 88 4.91 11.47 -25.48
CA MET A 88 5.97 10.84 -26.25
C MET A 88 6.93 11.87 -26.82
N ARG A 89 6.40 12.94 -27.42
CA ARG A 89 7.21 14.04 -27.96
C ARG A 89 8.03 14.73 -26.87
N ASP A 90 7.37 15.11 -25.76
CA ASP A 90 8.03 15.72 -24.61
C ASP A 90 9.18 14.86 -24.06
N TYR A 91 8.98 13.55 -24.00
CA TYR A 91 9.98 12.63 -23.48
C TYR A 91 11.12 12.36 -24.47
N ILE A 92 10.84 12.29 -25.78
CA ILE A 92 11.88 12.20 -26.81
C ILE A 92 12.74 13.47 -26.82
N ASP A 93 12.12 14.65 -26.75
CA ASP A 93 12.86 15.91 -26.69
C ASP A 93 13.80 15.94 -25.49
N PHE A 94 13.33 15.43 -24.34
CA PHE A 94 14.17 15.24 -23.16
C PHE A 94 15.32 14.25 -23.41
N LEU A 95 15.04 13.05 -23.91
CA LEU A 95 16.09 12.04 -24.18
C LEU A 95 17.13 12.54 -25.17
N ASN A 96 16.70 13.19 -26.25
CA ASN A 96 17.57 13.77 -27.26
C ASN A 96 18.43 14.91 -26.67
N SER A 97 17.91 15.70 -25.73
CA SER A 97 18.68 16.75 -25.05
C SER A 97 19.82 16.23 -24.17
N LEU A 98 19.78 14.96 -23.77
CA LEU A 98 20.80 14.35 -22.92
C LEU A 98 22.09 14.02 -23.69
N ASN A 99 22.05 13.91 -25.03
CA ASN A 99 23.15 13.64 -25.97
C ASN A 99 24.07 12.46 -25.62
N GLY A 100 24.23 11.50 -26.54
CA GLY A 100 25.27 10.47 -26.41
C GLY A 100 25.04 9.43 -25.30
N LEU A 101 23.78 9.16 -24.96
CA LEU A 101 23.41 8.18 -23.94
C LEU A 101 23.91 6.76 -24.30
N THR A 102 24.59 6.10 -23.36
CA THR A 102 25.02 4.70 -23.52
C THR A 102 23.88 3.73 -23.23
N ASN A 103 24.10 2.44 -23.53
CA ASN A 103 23.14 1.38 -23.20
C ASN A 103 22.93 1.23 -21.68
N GLU A 104 24.00 1.41 -20.89
CA GLU A 104 23.95 1.38 -19.43
C GLU A 104 23.13 2.55 -18.87
N GLU A 105 23.25 3.74 -19.47
CA GLU A 105 22.45 4.90 -19.09
C GLU A 105 20.97 4.71 -19.47
N LEU A 106 20.68 4.15 -20.65
CA LEU A 106 19.32 3.77 -21.04
C LEU A 106 18.74 2.68 -20.14
N GLN A 107 19.56 1.76 -19.64
CA GLN A 107 19.15 0.79 -18.64
C GLN A 107 18.83 1.46 -17.30
N SER A 108 19.63 2.43 -16.88
CA SER A 108 19.39 3.22 -15.67
C SER A 108 18.10 4.06 -15.78
N ILE A 109 17.82 4.63 -16.96
CA ILE A 109 16.57 5.33 -17.26
C ILE A 109 15.37 4.36 -17.19
N GLU A 110 15.49 3.15 -17.75
CA GLU A 110 14.41 2.15 -17.66
C GLU A 110 14.13 1.78 -16.19
N LEU A 111 15.17 1.52 -15.40
CA LEU A 111 15.06 1.22 -13.97
C LEU A 111 14.41 2.39 -13.21
N PHE A 112 14.77 3.63 -13.52
CA PHE A 112 14.10 4.80 -12.96
C PHE A 112 12.60 4.80 -13.24
N TRP A 113 12.16 4.50 -14.46
CA TRP A 113 10.72 4.46 -14.77
C TRP A 113 10.00 3.28 -14.13
N VAL A 114 10.67 2.14 -14.00
CA VAL A 114 10.16 0.99 -13.24
C VAL A 114 9.96 1.37 -11.77
N GLU A 115 10.90 2.09 -11.17
CA GLU A 115 10.78 2.61 -9.81
C GLU A 115 9.59 3.58 -9.67
N ARG A 116 9.38 4.51 -10.61
CA ARG A 116 8.19 5.38 -10.62
C ARG A 116 6.89 4.59 -10.78
N VAL A 117 6.91 3.45 -11.48
CA VAL A 117 5.76 2.54 -11.56
C VAL A 117 5.50 1.82 -10.24
N HIS A 118 6.56 1.38 -9.53
CA HIS A 118 6.42 0.89 -8.16
C HIS A 118 5.80 1.95 -7.26
N GLU A 119 6.27 3.20 -7.30
CA GLU A 119 5.68 4.31 -6.53
C GLU A 119 4.21 4.57 -6.91
N PHE A 120 3.87 4.53 -8.20
CA PHE A 120 2.48 4.69 -8.64
C PHE A 120 1.58 3.55 -8.14
N PHE A 121 2.11 2.35 -8.06
CA PHE A 121 1.39 1.19 -7.52
C PHE A 121 1.34 1.16 -6.00
N ALA A 122 2.36 1.70 -5.34
CA ALA A 122 2.38 1.97 -3.92
C ALA A 122 1.29 2.99 -3.63
N GLY A 123 1.37 4.23 -4.13
CA GLY A 123 0.48 5.35 -3.79
C GLY A 123 -1.02 5.24 -4.11
N LYS A 124 -1.56 4.06 -4.46
CA LYS A 124 -3.02 3.82 -4.54
C LYS A 124 -3.56 3.33 -3.20
N PRO A 125 -4.69 3.87 -2.72
CA PRO A 125 -5.41 3.32 -1.58
C PRO A 125 -5.76 1.84 -1.77
N PHE A 126 -5.81 1.08 -0.67
CA PHE A 126 -6.47 -0.21 -0.65
C PHE A 126 -7.98 -0.06 -0.87
N LYS A 127 -8.61 -1.05 -1.49
CA LYS A 127 -10.02 -0.95 -1.87
C LYS A 127 -10.89 -1.73 -0.90
N ILE A 128 -11.90 -1.07 -0.37
CA ILE A 128 -13.00 -1.71 0.33
C ILE A 128 -14.17 -1.89 -0.63
N ARG A 129 -14.70 -3.11 -0.72
CA ARG A 129 -15.90 -3.42 -1.48
C ARG A 129 -17.02 -3.77 -0.52
N LEU A 130 -18.04 -2.92 -0.50
CA LEU A 130 -19.28 -3.19 0.24
C LEU A 130 -20.16 -4.09 -0.61
N ASP A 131 -20.16 -5.37 -0.27
CA ASP A 131 -21.00 -6.40 -0.91
C ASP A 131 -21.95 -6.96 0.14
N SER A 132 -23.26 -6.71 -0.02
CA SER A 132 -24.28 -7.15 0.92
C SER A 132 -24.44 -8.68 0.98
N SER A 133 -23.90 -9.41 0.00
CA SER A 133 -23.88 -10.88 -0.01
C SER A 133 -22.71 -11.48 0.78
N ARG A 134 -21.73 -10.67 1.21
CA ARG A 134 -20.54 -11.11 1.94
C ARG A 134 -20.53 -10.60 3.37
N SER A 135 -19.82 -11.30 4.25
CA SER A 135 -19.69 -10.90 5.66
C SER A 135 -18.77 -9.68 5.82
N LEU A 136 -18.98 -8.89 6.88
CA LEU A 136 -18.07 -7.77 7.22
C LEU A 136 -16.65 -8.24 7.57
N ARG A 137 -16.50 -9.46 8.10
CA ARG A 137 -15.17 -10.07 8.28
C ARG A 137 -14.42 -10.21 6.97
N THR A 138 -15.13 -10.63 5.93
CA THR A 138 -14.56 -10.80 4.59
C THR A 138 -14.11 -9.46 4.00
N LEU A 139 -14.81 -8.37 4.31
CA LEU A 139 -14.39 -7.02 3.90
C LEU A 139 -13.03 -6.66 4.51
N VAL A 140 -12.84 -6.88 5.82
CA VAL A 140 -11.55 -6.63 6.51
C VAL A 140 -10.46 -7.53 5.92
N ARG A 141 -10.74 -8.83 5.75
CA ARG A 141 -9.84 -9.81 5.14
C ARG A 141 -9.34 -9.38 3.76
N ASP A 142 -10.24 -8.90 2.90
CA ASP A 142 -9.90 -8.49 1.54
C ASP A 142 -8.93 -7.29 1.54
N VAL A 143 -8.99 -6.41 2.54
CA VAL A 143 -8.04 -5.29 2.68
C VAL A 143 -6.68 -5.80 3.16
N ILE A 144 -6.66 -6.68 4.18
CA ILE A 144 -5.42 -7.29 4.68
C ILE A 144 -4.72 -8.08 3.55
N ALA A 145 -5.47 -8.85 2.75
CA ALA A 145 -4.91 -9.57 1.61
C ALA A 145 -4.30 -8.64 0.55
N GLN A 146 -4.91 -7.47 0.30
CA GLN A 146 -4.32 -6.46 -0.59
C GLN A 146 -3.00 -5.90 -0.01
N ALA A 147 -2.93 -5.73 1.30
CA ALA A 147 -1.73 -5.25 2.01
C ALA A 147 -0.59 -6.28 1.94
N GLU A 148 -0.89 -7.55 2.21
CA GLU A 148 0.06 -8.67 2.07
C GLU A 148 0.60 -8.78 0.64
N GLU A 149 -0.27 -8.65 -0.37
CA GLU A 149 0.14 -8.70 -1.76
C GLU A 149 1.01 -7.49 -2.14
N ARG A 150 0.72 -6.30 -1.60
CA ARG A 150 1.59 -5.13 -1.80
C ARG A 150 2.96 -5.32 -1.14
N GLN A 151 2.99 -5.92 0.05
CA GLN A 151 4.20 -6.21 0.80
C GLN A 151 5.15 -7.17 0.06
N LYS A 152 4.63 -8.23 -0.58
CA LYS A 152 5.45 -9.12 -1.44
C LYS A 152 6.20 -8.36 -2.55
N ASN A 153 5.57 -7.32 -3.08
CA ASN A 153 6.11 -6.50 -4.17
C ASN A 153 6.96 -5.31 -3.68
N SER A 154 7.07 -5.11 -2.36
CA SER A 154 7.76 -3.97 -1.74
C SER A 154 8.58 -4.43 -0.52
N PRO A 155 9.69 -5.17 -0.71
CA PRO A 155 10.49 -5.69 0.39
C PRO A 155 10.96 -4.57 1.34
N GLY A 156 10.80 -4.78 2.64
CA GLY A 156 11.19 -3.81 3.69
C GLY A 156 10.02 -2.98 4.27
N MET A 157 8.85 -2.99 3.64
CA MET A 157 7.63 -2.37 4.17
C MET A 157 6.70 -3.44 4.78
N GLN A 158 6.18 -3.21 6.00
CA GLN A 158 5.23 -4.10 6.67
C GLN A 158 3.78 -3.64 6.46
N TYR A 159 3.32 -3.57 5.21
CA TYR A 159 1.98 -3.07 4.87
C TYR A 159 0.86 -3.78 5.63
N ALA A 160 0.95 -5.10 5.80
CA ALA A 160 -0.08 -5.85 6.51
C ALA A 160 -0.14 -5.45 8.00
N GLY A 161 1.02 -5.31 8.65
CA GLY A 161 1.09 -4.85 10.05
C GLY A 161 0.51 -3.44 10.22
N ALA A 162 0.88 -2.51 9.34
CA ALA A 162 0.36 -1.14 9.34
C ALA A 162 -1.18 -1.12 9.20
N VAL A 163 -1.73 -1.87 8.25
CA VAL A 163 -3.18 -1.96 8.03
C VAL A 163 -3.90 -2.53 9.26
N LEU A 164 -3.33 -3.57 9.90
CA LEU A 164 -3.90 -4.14 11.12
C LEU A 164 -3.95 -3.11 12.26
N GLN A 165 -2.83 -2.44 12.52
CA GLN A 165 -2.72 -1.44 13.59
C GLN A 165 -3.72 -0.30 13.37
N HIS A 166 -3.78 0.25 12.16
CA HIS A 166 -4.69 1.36 11.84
C HIS A 166 -6.16 0.93 11.83
N PHE A 167 -6.49 -0.31 11.47
CA PHE A 167 -7.86 -0.83 11.64
C PHE A 167 -8.25 -0.94 13.12
N VAL A 168 -7.36 -1.45 13.96
CA VAL A 168 -7.60 -1.56 15.41
C VAL A 168 -7.79 -0.16 16.00
N GLY A 169 -6.90 0.79 15.68
CA GLY A 169 -7.01 2.18 16.12
C GLY A 169 -8.31 2.84 15.67
N ALA A 170 -8.66 2.74 14.38
CA ALA A 170 -9.90 3.31 13.84
C ALA A 170 -11.14 2.72 14.51
N LYS A 171 -11.18 1.40 14.69
CA LYS A 171 -12.25 0.71 15.43
C LYS A 171 -12.38 1.25 16.85
N LEU A 172 -11.26 1.40 17.55
CA LEU A 172 -11.26 1.86 18.95
C LEU A 172 -11.73 3.31 19.06
N ASP A 173 -11.33 4.19 18.13
CA ASP A 173 -11.86 5.56 18.06
C ASP A 173 -13.36 5.59 17.77
N CYS A 174 -13.86 4.74 16.87
CA CYS A 174 -15.30 4.64 16.60
C CYS A 174 -16.09 4.17 17.83
N ALA A 175 -15.49 3.34 18.68
CA ALA A 175 -16.14 2.79 19.87
C ALA A 175 -16.04 3.71 21.10
N LEU A 176 -14.89 4.36 21.31
CA LEU A 176 -14.56 5.12 22.53
C LEU A 176 -14.64 6.63 22.33
N GLY A 177 -14.62 7.11 21.09
CA GLY A 177 -14.41 8.51 20.72
C GLY A 177 -12.95 8.80 20.38
N ALA A 178 -12.73 9.67 19.41
CA ALA A 178 -11.39 10.08 18.98
C ALA A 178 -10.68 10.90 20.07
N GLY A 179 -9.37 10.69 20.21
CA GLY A 179 -8.52 11.41 21.15
C GLY A 179 -8.45 10.79 22.56
N MET A 180 -9.03 9.61 22.76
CA MET A 180 -8.99 8.87 24.03
C MET A 180 -7.67 8.12 24.27
N PHE A 181 -6.88 7.92 23.21
CA PHE A 181 -5.57 7.28 23.24
C PHE A 181 -4.74 7.78 22.04
N GLU A 182 -3.44 7.50 22.05
CA GLU A 182 -2.51 7.96 21.02
C GLU A 182 -2.43 6.98 19.85
N HIS A 183 -2.41 7.53 18.63
CA HIS A 183 -2.04 6.80 17.42
C HIS A 183 -0.58 7.04 17.10
N ASN A 184 0.10 6.00 16.63
CA ASN A 184 1.52 6.04 16.32
C ASN A 184 1.76 5.52 14.90
N SER A 185 2.83 5.98 14.25
CA SER A 185 3.27 5.37 12.98
C SER A 185 3.64 3.91 13.22
N PHE A 186 3.25 3.03 12.29
CA PHE A 186 3.57 1.59 12.34
C PHE A 186 5.08 1.30 12.35
N SER A 187 5.88 2.26 11.87
CA SER A 187 7.33 2.14 11.80
C SER A 187 8.04 2.45 13.12
N THR A 188 7.32 3.00 14.10
CA THR A 188 7.86 3.32 15.43
C THR A 188 7.93 2.04 16.26
N SER A 189 9.12 1.64 16.70
CA SER A 189 9.29 0.45 17.53
C SER A 189 9.00 0.74 19.00
N ASP A 190 8.16 -0.10 19.62
CA ASP A 190 7.82 0.02 21.04
C ASP A 190 9.02 -0.03 21.99
N ALA A 191 10.01 -0.86 21.67
CA ALA A 191 11.19 -1.07 22.50
C ALA A 191 12.09 0.17 22.57
N GLN A 192 12.08 1.01 21.54
CA GLN A 192 12.84 2.26 21.52
C GLN A 192 12.06 3.41 22.19
N SER A 193 10.73 3.33 22.24
CA SER A 193 9.87 4.37 22.80
C SER A 193 9.42 4.12 24.25
N GLY A 194 9.77 2.97 24.85
CA GLY A 194 9.28 2.59 26.19
C GLY A 194 7.77 2.33 26.24
N ARG A 195 7.14 2.03 25.09
CA ARG A 195 5.71 1.78 25.02
C ARG A 195 5.39 0.40 25.56
N VAL A 196 4.27 0.27 26.27
CA VAL A 196 3.77 -1.02 26.79
C VAL A 196 2.97 -1.82 25.77
N GLY A 197 2.63 -1.22 24.62
CA GLY A 197 1.97 -1.85 23.47
C GLY A 197 1.72 -0.83 22.36
N ASP A 198 1.07 -1.25 21.28
CA ASP A 198 0.65 -0.36 20.19
C ASP A 198 -0.40 0.65 20.68
N PHE A 199 -1.28 0.21 21.59
CA PHE A 199 -2.27 1.03 22.27
C PHE A 199 -2.27 0.75 23.77
N LEU A 200 -2.42 1.79 24.58
CA LEU A 200 -2.67 1.71 26.01
C LEU A 200 -3.99 2.41 26.32
N ILE A 201 -4.97 1.66 26.84
CA ILE A 201 -6.32 2.17 27.16
C ILE A 201 -6.67 1.73 28.57
N GLY A 202 -6.72 2.68 29.50
CA GLY A 202 -6.82 2.35 30.93
C GLY A 202 -5.61 1.52 31.37
N ASP A 203 -5.84 0.31 31.88
CA ASP A 203 -4.81 -0.67 32.24
C ASP A 203 -4.55 -1.71 31.14
N VAL A 204 -5.21 -1.60 29.98
CA VAL A 204 -5.12 -2.59 28.89
C VAL A 204 -4.04 -2.20 27.88
N ALA A 205 -3.06 -3.08 27.68
CA ALA A 205 -1.99 -2.92 26.70
C ALA A 205 -2.26 -3.83 25.48
N ILE A 206 -2.55 -3.22 24.33
CA ILE A 206 -2.90 -3.94 23.10
C ILE A 206 -1.67 -4.06 22.21
N HIS A 207 -1.30 -5.29 21.85
CA HIS A 207 -0.24 -5.61 20.89
C HIS A 207 -0.87 -6.08 19.58
N VAL A 208 -0.63 -5.37 18.50
CA VAL A 208 -1.15 -5.67 17.17
C VAL A 208 -0.04 -6.25 16.30
N THR A 209 -0.22 -7.48 15.80
CA THR A 209 0.81 -8.12 14.98
C THR A 209 0.23 -9.12 13.98
N THR A 210 0.84 -9.23 12.80
CA THR A 210 0.52 -10.29 11.83
C THR A 210 1.19 -11.63 12.15
N ALA A 211 2.22 -11.61 13.00
CA ALA A 211 3.05 -12.76 13.32
C ALA A 211 3.48 -12.69 14.80
N PRO A 212 2.62 -13.15 15.73
CA PRO A 212 2.98 -13.20 17.14
C PRO A 212 4.12 -14.19 17.35
N GLY A 213 5.18 -13.74 17.99
CA GLY A 213 6.35 -14.55 18.35
C GLY A 213 6.68 -14.41 19.84
N GLU A 214 7.67 -15.17 20.31
CA GLU A 214 8.05 -15.19 21.73
C GLU A 214 8.36 -13.80 22.30
N ALA A 215 8.89 -12.88 21.48
CA ALA A 215 9.17 -11.52 21.92
C ALA A 215 7.90 -10.77 22.35
N VAL A 216 6.78 -10.96 21.65
CA VAL A 216 5.49 -10.37 22.02
C VAL A 216 4.99 -11.00 23.31
N ILE A 217 5.10 -12.33 23.45
CA ILE A 217 4.69 -13.04 24.68
C ILE A 217 5.51 -12.61 25.90
N ARG A 218 6.83 -12.41 25.75
CA ARG A 218 7.67 -11.86 26.81
C ARG A 218 7.22 -10.46 27.21
N ARG A 219 6.92 -9.58 26.26
CA ARG A 219 6.36 -8.25 26.58
C ARG A 219 5.00 -8.33 27.26
N CYS A 220 4.13 -9.28 26.89
CA CYS A 220 2.89 -9.51 27.60
C CYS A 220 3.14 -9.95 29.05
N LYS A 221 4.17 -10.76 29.31
CA LYS A 221 4.59 -11.12 30.66
C LYS A 221 5.06 -9.90 31.45
N ASP A 222 5.96 -9.11 30.88
CA ASP A 222 6.49 -7.90 31.51
C ASP A 222 5.34 -6.93 31.86
N ASN A 223 4.40 -6.74 30.93
CA ASN A 223 3.18 -5.95 31.17
C ASN A 223 2.33 -6.49 32.34
N LEU A 224 2.16 -7.81 32.45
CA LEU A 224 1.42 -8.41 33.58
C LEU A 224 2.13 -8.17 34.91
N ASP A 225 3.46 -8.27 34.93
CA ASP A 225 4.27 -8.04 36.12
C ASP A 225 4.24 -6.55 36.54
N ASP A 226 4.08 -5.65 35.56
CA ASP A 226 3.88 -4.20 35.76
C ASP A 226 2.41 -3.81 36.06
N GLY A 227 1.49 -4.78 36.13
CA GLY A 227 0.09 -4.56 36.50
C GLY A 227 -0.86 -4.20 35.36
N TYR A 228 -0.42 -4.29 34.11
CA TYR A 228 -1.25 -4.12 32.92
C TYR A 228 -1.94 -5.42 32.49
N ARG A 229 -3.00 -5.30 31.68
CA ARG A 229 -3.72 -6.41 31.05
C ARG A 229 -3.38 -6.49 29.56
N PRO A 230 -2.53 -7.44 29.13
CA PRO A 230 -2.14 -7.56 27.74
C PRO A 230 -3.25 -8.20 26.90
N ILE A 231 -3.46 -7.65 25.72
CA ILE A 231 -4.30 -8.24 24.67
C ILE A 231 -3.47 -8.32 23.40
N ILE A 232 -3.46 -9.47 22.73
CA ILE A 232 -2.86 -9.62 21.41
C ILE A 232 -3.98 -9.59 20.36
N VAL A 233 -3.88 -8.70 19.38
CA VAL A 233 -4.77 -8.68 18.22
C VAL A 233 -3.97 -9.08 16.99
N THR A 234 -4.40 -10.16 16.33
CA THR A 234 -3.63 -10.77 15.23
C THR A 234 -4.54 -11.34 14.14
N ASN A 235 -3.96 -11.79 13.02
CA ASN A 235 -4.72 -12.44 11.96
C ASN A 235 -5.12 -13.88 12.35
N GLN A 236 -5.97 -14.51 11.55
CA GLN A 236 -6.46 -15.87 11.82
C GLN A 236 -5.32 -16.90 12.01
N ARG A 237 -4.20 -16.78 11.30
CA ARG A 237 -3.07 -17.71 11.44
C ARG A 237 -2.28 -17.45 12.72
N GLY A 238 -2.15 -16.17 13.10
CA GLY A 238 -1.47 -15.73 14.30
C GLY A 238 -2.22 -16.11 15.58
N LEU A 239 -3.54 -16.24 15.54
CA LEU A 239 -4.36 -16.58 16.71
C LEU A 239 -3.87 -17.88 17.37
N SER A 240 -3.89 -18.99 16.63
CA SER A 240 -3.45 -20.29 17.15
C SER A 240 -1.97 -20.31 17.54
N ALA A 241 -1.13 -19.54 16.84
CA ALA A 241 0.30 -19.43 17.18
C ALA A 241 0.49 -18.69 18.52
N ALA A 242 -0.21 -17.59 18.74
CA ALA A 242 -0.17 -16.83 19.98
C ALA A 242 -0.70 -17.63 21.16
N GLU A 243 -1.82 -18.35 21.00
CA GLU A 243 -2.38 -19.23 22.05
C GLU A 243 -1.37 -20.28 22.50
N VAL A 244 -0.76 -21.02 21.56
CA VAL A 244 0.26 -22.04 21.87
C VAL A 244 1.48 -21.41 22.54
N LEU A 245 1.97 -20.27 22.05
CA LEU A 245 3.12 -19.59 22.67
C LEU A 245 2.79 -19.07 24.08
N ALA A 246 1.56 -18.57 24.30
CA ALA A 246 1.10 -18.12 25.61
C ALA A 246 0.97 -19.29 26.59
N GLU A 247 0.39 -20.42 26.18
CA GLU A 247 0.32 -21.64 26.99
C GLU A 247 1.71 -22.11 27.41
N ASN A 248 2.65 -22.21 26.47
CA ASN A 248 4.03 -22.62 26.74
C ASN A 248 4.76 -21.67 27.70
N ALA A 249 4.39 -20.39 27.70
CA ALA A 249 4.94 -19.38 28.61
C ALA A 249 4.19 -19.30 29.97
N GLY A 250 3.16 -20.11 30.19
CA GLY A 250 2.32 -20.07 31.39
C GLY A 250 1.39 -18.86 31.46
N LEU A 251 1.02 -18.28 30.30
CA LEU A 251 0.18 -17.10 30.17
C LEU A 251 -1.19 -17.39 29.51
N GLY A 252 -1.47 -18.63 29.11
CA GLY A 252 -2.66 -18.98 28.29
C GLY A 252 -4.00 -18.48 28.86
N GLU A 253 -4.18 -18.52 30.19
CA GLU A 253 -5.39 -18.01 30.86
C GLU A 253 -5.23 -16.58 31.41
N ARG A 254 -4.09 -15.93 31.15
CA ARG A 254 -3.73 -14.63 31.72
C ARG A 254 -3.77 -13.48 30.71
N ILE A 255 -3.79 -13.79 29.41
CA ILE A 255 -3.85 -12.81 28.32
C ILE A 255 -4.95 -13.19 27.35
N ASP A 256 -5.57 -12.18 26.73
CA ASP A 256 -6.53 -12.42 25.65
C ASP A 256 -5.83 -12.37 24.29
N VAL A 257 -6.29 -13.21 23.36
CA VAL A 257 -5.88 -13.17 21.96
C VAL A 257 -7.13 -13.05 21.08
N PHE A 258 -7.19 -12.01 20.25
CA PHE A 258 -8.30 -11.76 19.34
C PHE A 258 -7.88 -11.81 17.88
N GLU A 259 -8.74 -12.39 17.06
CA GLU A 259 -8.64 -12.34 15.61
C GLU A 259 -9.17 -11.00 15.08
N VAL A 260 -8.32 -10.28 14.34
CA VAL A 260 -8.57 -8.88 13.93
C VAL A 260 -9.82 -8.72 13.06
N GLU A 261 -10.12 -9.66 12.16
CA GLU A 261 -11.30 -9.56 11.30
C GLU A 261 -12.58 -9.65 12.15
N GLN A 262 -12.63 -10.55 13.14
CA GLN A 262 -13.75 -10.62 14.10
C GLN A 262 -13.82 -9.39 14.98
N PHE A 263 -12.69 -8.96 15.53
CA PHE A 263 -12.58 -7.82 16.44
C PHE A 263 -13.13 -6.52 15.82
N VAL A 264 -12.84 -6.29 14.54
CA VAL A 264 -13.36 -5.14 13.78
C VAL A 264 -14.79 -5.37 13.33
N ALA A 265 -15.12 -6.55 12.78
CA ALA A 265 -16.45 -6.81 12.24
C ALA A 265 -17.55 -6.73 13.30
N LEU A 266 -17.30 -7.22 14.52
CA LEU A 266 -18.28 -7.16 15.60
C LEU A 266 -18.67 -5.73 15.92
N ASN A 267 -17.69 -4.83 16.02
CA ASN A 267 -17.95 -3.42 16.30
C ASN A 267 -18.71 -2.72 15.17
N LEU A 268 -18.44 -3.08 13.91
CA LEU A 268 -19.23 -2.59 12.77
C LEU A 268 -20.70 -3.06 12.82
N TYR A 269 -20.97 -4.27 13.29
CA TYR A 269 -22.35 -4.73 13.51
C TYR A 269 -23.02 -3.94 14.64
N GLU A 270 -22.32 -3.70 15.75
CA GLU A 270 -22.82 -2.96 16.90
C GLU A 270 -23.14 -1.50 16.55
N ILE A 271 -22.18 -0.77 15.96
CA ILE A 271 -22.37 0.60 15.49
C ILE A 271 -23.49 0.67 14.46
N GLY A 272 -23.52 -0.31 13.55
CA GLY A 272 -24.56 -0.45 12.53
C GLY A 272 -25.91 -0.93 13.06
N LYS A 273 -26.06 -1.16 14.37
CA LYS A 273 -27.29 -1.66 15.02
C LYS A 273 -27.83 -2.92 14.35
N PHE A 274 -26.94 -3.77 13.85
CA PHE A 274 -27.24 -4.99 13.08
C PHE A 274 -28.12 -4.78 11.83
N ALA A 275 -28.33 -3.54 11.40
CA ALA A 275 -29.15 -3.18 10.25
C ALA A 275 -28.31 -3.00 8.97
N SER A 276 -28.89 -3.26 7.79
CA SER A 276 -28.17 -3.15 6.52
C SER A 276 -27.64 -1.73 6.26
N GLU A 277 -28.51 -0.73 6.35
CA GLU A 277 -28.10 0.68 6.20
C GLU A 277 -27.12 1.11 7.29
N GLY A 278 -27.34 0.66 8.53
CA GLY A 278 -26.44 0.96 9.63
C GLY A 278 -25.03 0.40 9.40
N ARG A 279 -24.89 -0.84 8.90
CA ARG A 279 -23.58 -1.40 8.54
C ARG A 279 -22.88 -0.59 7.44
N ARG A 280 -23.64 -0.08 6.46
CA ARG A 280 -23.08 0.77 5.40
C ARG A 280 -22.53 2.07 5.99
N VAL A 281 -23.25 2.71 6.90
CA VAL A 281 -22.79 3.92 7.60
C VAL A 281 -21.55 3.60 8.44
N ALA A 282 -21.60 2.56 9.28
CA ALA A 282 -20.49 2.16 10.13
C ALA A 282 -19.19 1.89 9.36
N VAL A 283 -19.27 1.25 8.17
CA VAL A 283 -18.08 1.03 7.33
C VAL A 283 -17.53 2.34 6.77
N ASN A 284 -18.37 3.29 6.36
CA ASN A 284 -17.88 4.59 5.89
C ASN A 284 -17.21 5.35 7.03
N ASP A 285 -17.83 5.38 8.21
CA ASP A 285 -17.27 6.06 9.39
C ASP A 285 -15.91 5.45 9.80
N LEU A 286 -15.80 4.13 9.79
CA LEU A 286 -14.52 3.44 10.05
C LEU A 286 -13.46 3.82 9.01
N VAL A 287 -13.82 3.86 7.71
CA VAL A 287 -12.89 4.21 6.63
C VAL A 287 -12.43 5.66 6.73
N ASP A 288 -13.35 6.58 7.01
CA ASP A 288 -13.05 8.00 7.16
C ASP A 288 -12.11 8.21 8.35
N ARG A 289 -12.39 7.56 9.50
CA ARG A 289 -11.51 7.66 10.67
C ARG A 289 -10.15 7.00 10.44
N TYR A 290 -10.12 5.82 9.82
CA TYR A 290 -8.87 5.15 9.44
C TYR A 290 -8.00 6.08 8.56
N ASN A 291 -8.59 6.70 7.55
CA ASN A 291 -7.86 7.58 6.64
C ASN A 291 -7.35 8.84 7.34
N GLN A 292 -8.12 9.38 8.29
CA GLN A 292 -7.69 10.49 9.12
C GLN A 292 -6.49 10.11 9.99
N ILE A 293 -6.50 8.94 10.64
CA ILE A 293 -5.36 8.43 11.41
C ILE A 293 -4.11 8.31 10.51
N VAL A 294 -4.26 7.70 9.33
CA VAL A 294 -3.16 7.59 8.36
C VAL A 294 -2.61 8.96 7.96
N ASP A 295 -3.47 9.97 7.76
CA ASP A 295 -3.01 11.34 7.47
C ASP A 295 -2.31 12.01 8.65
N GLU A 296 -2.69 11.68 9.88
CA GLU A 296 -2.12 12.23 11.11
C GLU A 296 -0.74 11.63 11.42
N VAL A 297 -0.56 10.32 11.23
CA VAL A 297 0.62 9.60 11.76
C VAL A 297 1.48 8.91 10.71
N GLU A 298 1.07 8.84 9.44
CA GLU A 298 1.84 8.20 8.38
C GLU A 298 2.19 9.17 7.25
N THR A 299 3.34 8.92 6.61
CA THR A 299 3.76 9.67 5.42
C THR A 299 3.39 8.99 4.11
N ASP A 300 3.01 7.70 4.14
CA ASP A 300 2.68 6.92 2.95
C ASP A 300 1.16 6.91 2.68
N PRO A 301 0.66 7.72 1.72
CA PRO A 301 -0.76 7.77 1.39
C PRO A 301 -1.27 6.47 0.75
N SER A 302 -0.38 5.53 0.41
CA SER A 302 -0.78 4.21 -0.07
C SER A 302 -1.58 3.42 0.95
N LEU A 303 -1.36 3.68 2.24
CA LEU A 303 -2.02 2.96 3.35
C LEU A 303 -3.52 3.24 3.43
N LYS A 304 -3.99 4.31 2.80
CA LYS A 304 -5.40 4.74 2.81
C LYS A 304 -6.34 3.70 2.24
N LEU A 305 -7.62 3.85 2.58
CA LEU A 305 -8.73 3.05 2.09
C LEU A 305 -9.62 3.86 1.14
N GLU A 306 -10.10 3.23 0.08
CA GLU A 306 -11.10 3.76 -0.85
C GLU A 306 -12.32 2.84 -0.84
N VAL A 307 -13.49 3.36 -0.44
CA VAL A 307 -14.76 2.65 -0.58
C VAL A 307 -15.19 2.63 -2.05
N ARG A 308 -15.35 1.44 -2.61
CA ARG A 308 -15.94 1.25 -3.93
C ARG A 308 -17.43 0.98 -3.81
N ARG A 309 -18.20 1.85 -4.44
CA ARG A 309 -19.62 1.68 -4.71
C ARG A 309 -19.82 0.72 -5.88
#